data_AF-A0A1I6FIA5-F1
#
_entry.id   AF-A0A1I6FIA5-F1
#
_cell.length_a   1.000
_cell.length_b   1.000
_cell.length_c   1.000
_cell.angle_alpha   90.00
_cell.angle_beta   90.00
_cell.angle_gamma   90.00
#
_symmetry.space_group_name_H-M   'P 1'
#
loop_
_entity.id
_entity.type
_entity.pdbx_description
1 polymer ?
#
loop_
_entity_poly.entity_id
_entity_poly.type
_entity_poly.pdbx_seq_one_letter_code
_entity_poly.pdbx_strand_id
1 'polypeptide(L)'
;MISYSTDLSGLTEADLAGFFVGWPTPPSPAQHLAVLRGSYRVVIARSQDEVAGFVNMISDGVLTAFIPWLEVRPSFQGQGIGTELMRRIVAEAAHLYSVDLTCDDSLRPYYERLGMSALTGMGLRNRSVL
;
A
#
# COMPACT_ATOMS: atom_id res chain seq x y z
N MET A 1 -12.76 -15.73 3.89
CA MET A 1 -11.61 -15.59 4.80
C MET A 1 -10.53 -14.84 4.04
N ILE A 2 -9.90 -13.84 4.65
CA ILE A 2 -8.82 -13.07 4.01
C ILE A 2 -7.48 -13.72 4.34
N SER A 3 -6.67 -13.99 3.32
CA SER A 3 -5.27 -14.40 3.44
C SER A 3 -4.35 -13.23 3.11
N TYR A 4 -3.13 -13.26 3.64
CA TYR A 4 -2.14 -12.22 3.43
C TYR A 4 -0.82 -12.86 3.00
N SER A 5 -0.21 -12.33 1.94
CA SER A 5 1.04 -12.86 1.39
C SER A 5 1.99 -11.75 0.97
N THR A 6 3.28 -11.99 1.13
CA THR A 6 4.37 -11.18 0.56
C THR A 6 4.88 -11.74 -0.77
N ASP A 7 4.44 -12.95 -1.15
CA ASP A 7 4.78 -13.58 -2.42
C ASP A 7 3.91 -13.02 -3.56
N LEU A 8 4.61 -12.48 -4.58
CA LEU A 8 4.03 -11.90 -5.78
C LEU A 8 4.14 -12.82 -7.00
N SER A 9 4.69 -14.03 -6.85
CA SER A 9 4.94 -14.97 -7.96
C SER A 9 3.67 -15.29 -8.76
N GLY A 10 2.54 -15.45 -8.06
CA GLY A 10 1.22 -15.69 -8.65
C GLY A 10 0.41 -14.45 -8.97
N LEU A 11 0.96 -13.24 -8.80
CA LEU A 11 0.24 -11.99 -9.09
C LEU A 11 0.37 -11.61 -10.57
N THR A 12 -0.78 -11.38 -11.20
CA THR A 12 -0.93 -11.02 -12.61
C THR A 12 -1.53 -9.62 -12.77
N GLU A 13 -1.51 -9.09 -13.99
CA GLU A 13 -2.16 -7.79 -14.29
C GLU A 13 -3.67 -7.85 -14.09
N ALA A 14 -4.31 -8.98 -14.38
CA ALA A 14 -5.76 -9.14 -14.23
C ALA A 14 -6.20 -8.97 -12.76
N ASP A 15 -5.37 -9.41 -11.82
CA ASP A 15 -5.62 -9.29 -10.38
C ASP A 15 -5.63 -7.83 -9.89
N LEU A 16 -5.04 -6.92 -10.66
CA LEU A 16 -4.81 -5.53 -10.27
C LEU A 16 -5.78 -4.55 -10.94
N ALA A 17 -6.78 -5.06 -11.67
CA ALA A 17 -7.85 -4.26 -12.23
C ALA A 17 -8.78 -3.71 -11.12
N GLY A 18 -9.20 -2.44 -11.26
CA GLY A 18 -10.17 -1.81 -10.37
C GLY A 18 -9.62 -1.22 -9.07
N PHE A 19 -8.30 -1.11 -8.95
CA PHE A 19 -7.63 -0.26 -7.96
C PHE A 19 -7.51 1.20 -8.44
N PHE A 20 -7.00 2.06 -7.58
CA PHE A 20 -6.86 3.51 -7.76
C PHE A 20 -8.21 4.21 -7.93
N VAL A 21 -9.21 3.80 -7.14
CA VAL A 21 -10.55 4.40 -7.19
C VAL A 21 -10.48 5.88 -6.86
N GLY A 22 -11.01 6.72 -7.75
CA GLY A 22 -11.02 8.19 -7.60
C GLY A 22 -9.78 8.90 -8.16
N TRP A 23 -8.81 8.18 -8.71
CA TRP A 23 -7.68 8.81 -9.42
C TRP A 23 -8.13 9.38 -10.77
N PRO A 24 -7.76 10.63 -11.14
CA PRO A 24 -8.10 11.20 -12.44
C PRO A 24 -7.54 10.38 -13.61
N THR A 25 -6.28 9.95 -13.49
CA THR A 25 -5.64 8.99 -14.39
C THR A 25 -4.95 7.92 -13.55
N PRO A 26 -5.55 6.71 -13.43
CA PRO A 26 -4.96 5.64 -12.66
C PRO A 26 -3.81 4.96 -13.45
N PRO A 27 -2.78 4.42 -12.77
CA PRO A 27 -1.82 3.53 -13.40
C PRO A 27 -2.52 2.36 -14.08
N SER A 28 -1.99 1.92 -15.23
CA SER A 28 -2.45 0.68 -15.85
C SER A 28 -2.13 -0.54 -14.95
N PRO A 29 -2.87 -1.66 -15.08
CA PRO A 29 -2.54 -2.87 -14.31
C PRO A 29 -1.10 -3.37 -14.50
N ALA A 30 -0.53 -3.20 -15.70
CA ALA A 30 0.88 -3.47 -15.97
C ALA A 30 1.83 -2.56 -15.17
N GLN A 31 1.55 -1.25 -15.12
CA GLN A 31 2.33 -0.31 -14.31
C GLN A 31 2.18 -0.63 -12.81
N HIS A 32 0.97 -0.94 -12.34
CA HIS A 32 0.73 -1.33 -10.98
C HIS A 32 1.55 -2.58 -10.61
N LEU A 33 1.49 -3.64 -11.43
CA LEU A 33 2.27 -4.86 -11.21
C LEU A 33 3.77 -4.59 -11.16
N ALA A 34 4.27 -3.73 -12.07
CA ALA A 34 5.68 -3.33 -12.09
C ALA A 34 6.08 -2.59 -10.81
N VAL A 35 5.23 -1.69 -10.29
CA VAL A 35 5.50 -1.00 -9.02
C VAL A 35 5.53 -1.96 -7.84
N LEU A 36 4.58 -2.89 -7.75
CA LEU A 36 4.58 -3.89 -6.68
C LEU A 36 5.84 -4.76 -6.72
N ARG A 37 6.24 -5.23 -7.91
CA ARG A 37 7.47 -6.03 -8.08
C ARG A 37 8.76 -5.24 -7.81
N GLY A 38 8.75 -3.93 -8.06
CA GLY A 38 9.89 -3.04 -7.81
C GLY A 38 9.94 -2.44 -6.40
N SER A 39 8.93 -2.69 -5.56
CA SER A 39 8.88 -2.17 -4.19
C SER A 39 9.80 -2.97 -3.27
N TYR A 40 10.33 -2.32 -2.23
CA TYR A 40 11.19 -2.97 -1.22
C TYR A 40 10.43 -4.09 -0.49
N ARG A 41 9.19 -3.83 -0.11
CA ARG A 41 8.27 -4.81 0.49
C ARG A 41 6.86 -4.58 -0.02
N VAL A 42 6.08 -5.65 -0.10
CA VAL A 42 4.67 -5.64 -0.48
C VAL A 42 3.92 -6.65 0.38
N VAL A 43 2.70 -6.33 0.77
CA VAL A 43 1.74 -7.30 1.32
C VAL A 43 0.46 -7.23 0.50
N ILE A 44 -0.02 -8.38 0.05
CA ILE A 44 -1.28 -8.54 -0.68
C ILE A 44 -2.29 -9.22 0.23
N ALA A 45 -3.50 -8.67 0.31
CA ALA A 45 -4.67 -9.32 0.92
C ALA A 45 -5.50 -9.99 -0.18
N ARG A 46 -5.83 -11.27 -0.02
CA ARG A 46 -6.66 -12.04 -0.95
C ARG A 46 -7.90 -12.61 -0.26
N SER A 47 -9.01 -12.63 -0.97
CA SER A 47 -10.22 -13.37 -0.62
C SER A 47 -10.45 -14.40 -1.71
N GLN A 48 -10.19 -15.68 -1.42
CA GLN A 48 -10.17 -16.73 -2.47
C GLN A 48 -9.19 -16.34 -3.58
N ASP A 49 -9.66 -16.24 -4.82
CA ASP A 49 -8.86 -15.90 -6.00
C ASP A 49 -8.81 -14.39 -6.28
N GLU A 50 -9.48 -13.56 -5.47
CA GLU A 50 -9.57 -12.12 -5.69
C GLU A 50 -8.61 -11.33 -4.78
N VAL A 51 -7.88 -10.38 -5.35
CA VAL A 51 -7.08 -9.43 -4.57
C VAL A 51 -7.99 -8.37 -3.94
N ALA A 52 -8.13 -8.44 -2.62
CA ALA A 52 -8.97 -7.56 -1.83
C ALA A 52 -8.29 -6.22 -1.52
N GLY A 53 -6.96 -6.18 -1.43
CA GLY A 53 -6.19 -4.99 -1.15
C GLY A 53 -4.69 -5.23 -1.16
N PHE A 54 -3.91 -4.17 -1.12
CA PHE A 54 -2.46 -4.22 -1.10
C PHE A 54 -1.87 -3.05 -0.31
N VAL A 55 -0.62 -3.21 0.09
CA VAL A 55 0.24 -2.13 0.56
C VAL A 55 1.66 -2.37 0.06
N ASN A 56 2.38 -1.31 -0.29
CA ASN A 56 3.78 -1.40 -0.70
C ASN A 56 4.66 -0.37 0.02
N MET A 57 5.96 -0.62 -0.01
CA MET A 57 6.98 0.18 0.66
C MET A 57 8.20 0.35 -0.23
N ILE A 58 8.79 1.53 -0.24
CA ILE A 58 10.09 1.85 -0.86
C ILE A 58 11.07 2.12 0.28
N SER A 59 12.31 1.64 0.19
CA SER A 59 13.31 1.80 1.24
C SER A 59 14.73 1.72 0.70
N ASP A 60 15.68 2.30 1.44
CA ASP A 60 17.11 2.07 1.28
C ASP A 60 17.57 0.70 1.86
N GLY A 61 16.70 0.01 2.61
CA GLY A 61 16.98 -1.29 3.24
C GLY A 61 17.87 -1.22 4.48
N VAL A 62 18.20 -0.02 4.97
CA VAL A 62 19.13 0.20 6.09
C VAL A 62 18.53 1.10 7.17
N LEU A 63 17.93 2.23 6.80
CA LEU A 63 17.46 3.26 7.74
C LEU A 63 16.04 3.71 7.47
N THR A 64 15.67 4.01 6.23
CA THR A 64 14.44 4.76 5.97
C THR A 64 13.53 4.05 4.98
N ALA A 65 12.22 4.15 5.22
CA ALA A 65 11.20 3.65 4.31
C ALA A 65 10.04 4.62 4.15
N PHE A 66 9.39 4.55 3.00
CA PHE A 66 8.18 5.28 2.67
C PHE A 66 7.09 4.32 2.17
N ILE A 67 5.85 4.47 2.66
CA ILE A 67 4.69 3.69 2.21
C ILE A 67 3.89 4.57 1.23
N PRO A 68 4.09 4.42 -0.10
CA PRO A 68 3.41 5.25 -1.07
C PRO A 68 1.93 4.89 -1.24
N TRP A 69 1.58 3.60 -1.27
CA TRP A 69 0.22 3.14 -1.53
C TRP A 69 -0.26 2.12 -0.50
N LEU A 70 -1.48 2.35 -0.02
CA LEU A 70 -2.32 1.42 0.70
C LEU A 70 -3.72 1.55 0.10
N GLU A 71 -4.26 0.45 -0.41
CA GLU A 71 -5.63 0.45 -0.93
C GLU A 71 -6.33 -0.87 -0.64
N VAL A 72 -7.61 -0.78 -0.27
CA VAL A 72 -8.53 -1.90 -0.14
C VAL A 72 -9.71 -1.62 -1.05
N ARG A 73 -10.08 -2.59 -1.89
CA ARG A 73 -11.20 -2.44 -2.83
C ARG A 73 -12.49 -2.12 -2.08
N PRO A 74 -13.39 -1.27 -2.64
CA PRO A 74 -14.58 -0.79 -1.93
C PRO A 74 -15.44 -1.89 -1.28
N SER A 75 -15.64 -3.03 -1.97
CA SER A 75 -16.41 -4.17 -1.46
C SER A 75 -15.79 -4.87 -0.24
N PHE A 76 -14.50 -4.63 0.02
CA PHE A 76 -13.72 -5.23 1.10
C PHE A 76 -13.39 -4.23 2.24
N GLN A 77 -13.81 -2.97 2.11
CA GLN A 77 -13.60 -1.95 3.14
C GLN A 77 -14.46 -2.19 4.39
N GLY A 78 -14.08 -1.56 5.52
CA GLY A 78 -14.79 -1.71 6.79
C GLY A 78 -14.55 -3.04 7.53
N GLN A 79 -13.79 -3.97 6.94
CA GLN A 79 -13.52 -5.30 7.49
C GLN A 79 -12.16 -5.43 8.20
N GLY A 80 -11.47 -4.30 8.45
CA GLY A 80 -10.16 -4.29 9.11
C GLY A 80 -8.96 -4.65 8.23
N ILE A 81 -9.17 -4.99 6.95
CA ILE A 81 -8.12 -5.44 6.03
C ILE A 81 -6.97 -4.43 5.91
N GLY A 82 -7.26 -3.13 5.75
CA GLY A 82 -6.23 -2.09 5.68
C GLY A 82 -5.37 -2.02 6.94
N THR A 83 -5.98 -2.23 8.12
CA THR A 83 -5.26 -2.29 9.41
C THR A 83 -4.23 -3.40 9.41
N GLU A 84 -4.65 -4.57 8.93
CA GLU A 84 -3.82 -5.76 8.92
C GLU A 84 -2.71 -5.67 7.88
N LEU A 85 -2.99 -5.09 6.70
CA LEU A 85 -1.97 -4.74 5.71
C LEU A 85 -0.90 -3.83 6.31
N MET A 86 -1.31 -2.75 6.98
CA MET A 86 -0.37 -1.82 7.63
C MET A 86 0.44 -2.47 8.74
N ARG A 87 -0.18 -3.29 9.59
CA ARG A 87 0.54 -4.02 10.65
C ARG A 87 1.62 -4.92 10.08
N ARG A 88 1.32 -5.65 9.01
CA ARG A 88 2.28 -6.56 8.37
C ARG A 88 3.42 -5.83 7.71
N ILE A 89 3.14 -4.78 6.91
CA ILE A 89 4.21 -4.05 6.21
C ILE A 89 5.12 -3.29 7.18
N VAL A 90 4.59 -2.76 8.29
CA VAL A 90 5.41 -2.10 9.32
C VAL A 90 6.26 -3.13 10.08
N ALA A 91 5.75 -4.33 10.33
CA ALA A 91 6.54 -5.39 10.96
C ALA A 91 7.75 -5.81 10.10
N GLU A 92 7.62 -5.83 8.77
CA GLU A 92 8.74 -6.05 7.84
C GLU A 92 9.84 -4.99 7.96
N ALA A 93 9.50 -3.79 8.43
CA ALA A 93 10.39 -2.64 8.58
C ALA A 93 10.87 -2.40 10.02
N ALA A 94 10.63 -3.33 10.95
CA ALA A 94 10.97 -3.14 12.37
C ALA A 94 12.47 -2.91 12.66
N HIS A 95 13.34 -3.25 11.70
CA HIS A 95 14.79 -3.03 11.77
C HIS A 95 15.23 -1.67 11.19
N LEU A 96 14.32 -0.94 10.53
CA LEU A 96 14.59 0.37 9.97
C LEU A 96 14.40 1.45 11.03
N TYR A 97 15.14 2.55 10.89
CA TYR A 97 15.05 3.70 11.78
C TYR A 97 13.72 4.46 11.62
N SER A 98 13.21 4.63 10.39
CA SER A 98 11.95 5.34 10.15
C SER A 98 11.11 4.73 9.03
N VAL A 99 9.78 4.88 9.17
CA VAL A 99 8.78 4.54 8.17
C VAL A 99 7.77 5.69 8.09
N ASP A 100 7.71 6.36 6.95
CA ASP A 100 6.88 7.54 6.75
C ASP A 100 5.80 7.32 5.67
N LEU A 101 4.72 8.10 5.75
CA LEU A 101 3.68 8.18 4.72
C LEU A 101 3.04 9.57 4.70
N THR A 102 2.36 9.90 3.59
CA THR A 102 1.51 11.09 3.50
C THR A 102 0.06 10.67 3.36
N CYS A 103 -0.86 11.31 4.09
CA CYS A 103 -2.30 11.06 4.00
C CYS A 103 -3.09 12.35 4.16
N ASP A 104 -4.38 12.31 3.79
CA ASP A 104 -5.32 13.38 4.11
C ASP A 104 -5.57 13.44 5.63
N ASP A 105 -5.90 14.63 6.13
CA ASP A 105 -6.14 14.87 7.57
C ASP A 105 -7.21 13.95 8.17
N SER A 106 -8.24 13.59 7.38
CA SER A 106 -9.32 12.68 7.81
C SER A 106 -8.83 11.26 8.12
N LEU A 107 -7.69 10.85 7.57
CA LEU A 107 -7.08 9.54 7.80
C LEU A 107 -6.07 9.56 8.95
N ARG A 108 -5.75 10.72 9.52
CA ARG A 108 -4.79 10.82 10.63
C ARG A 108 -5.15 9.91 11.82
N PRO A 109 -6.40 9.88 12.35
CA PRO A 109 -6.75 8.98 13.46
C PRO A 109 -6.58 7.49 13.12
N TYR A 110 -6.73 7.13 11.85
CA TYR A 110 -6.54 5.76 11.38
C TYR A 110 -5.08 5.30 11.47
N TYR A 111 -4.11 6.21 11.24
CA TYR A 111 -2.68 5.91 11.34
C TYR A 111 -2.14 6.11 12.78
N GLU A 112 -2.67 7.07 13.54
CA GLU A 112 -2.26 7.26 14.94
C GLU A 112 -2.56 6.03 15.82
N ARG A 113 -3.72 5.38 15.64
CA ARG A 113 -4.03 4.12 16.33
C ARG A 113 -3.12 2.94 15.94
N LEU A 114 -2.34 3.09 14.85
CA LEU A 114 -1.32 2.12 14.42
C LEU A 114 0.07 2.45 14.98
N GLY A 115 0.19 3.48 15.83
CA GLY A 115 1.44 3.89 16.46
C GLY A 115 2.24 4.94 15.67
N MET A 116 1.69 5.47 14.58
CA MET A 116 2.35 6.52 13.79
C MET A 116 2.14 7.91 14.41
N SER A 117 3.09 8.82 14.18
CA SER A 117 3.00 10.22 14.64
C SER A 117 2.81 11.16 13.44
N ALA A 118 2.09 12.26 13.64
CA ALA A 118 1.87 13.24 12.59
C ALA A 118 3.15 14.04 12.25
N LEU A 119 3.42 14.19 10.96
CA LEU A 119 4.52 14.97 10.39
C LEU A 119 3.98 15.92 9.32
N THR A 120 4.77 16.94 8.94
CA THR A 120 4.44 17.81 7.80
C THR A 120 5.05 17.26 6.53
N GLY A 121 4.22 16.94 5.54
CA GLY A 121 4.65 16.43 4.23
C GLY A 121 4.74 17.52 3.15
N MET A 122 5.58 17.28 2.14
CA MET A 122 5.62 18.07 0.91
C MET A 122 5.62 17.12 -0.30
N GLY A 123 5.11 17.58 -1.45
CA GLY A 123 5.02 16.75 -2.65
C GLY A 123 5.21 17.55 -3.93
N LEU A 124 5.91 16.95 -4.88
CA LEU A 124 5.95 17.34 -6.29
C LEU A 124 5.28 16.23 -7.10
N ARG A 125 4.42 16.58 -8.06
CA ARG A 125 3.64 15.61 -8.86
C ARG A 125 3.58 16.01 -10.33
N ASN A 126 4.14 15.18 -11.21
CA ASN A 126 4.07 15.35 -12.66
C ASN A 126 2.82 14.65 -13.21
N ARG A 127 1.65 15.27 -13.03
CA ARG A 127 0.36 14.64 -13.37
C ARG A 127 0.20 14.30 -14.86
N SER A 128 0.95 14.92 -15.75
CA SER A 128 0.93 14.66 -17.19
C SER A 128 1.65 13.38 -17.63
N VAL A 129 2.36 12.70 -16.71
CA VAL A 129 3.11 11.45 -16.99
C VAL A 129 2.25 10.20 -16.77
N LEU A 130 1.06 10.38 -16.16
CA LEU A 130 0.08 9.32 -15.93
C LEU A 130 -1.09 9.45 -16.91
#